data_AF-A0A1D6LA21-F1
#
_entry.id   AF-A0A1D6LA21-F1
#
_cell.length_a   1.000
_cell.length_b   1.000
_cell.length_c   1.000
_cell.angle_alpha   90.00
_cell.angle_beta   90.00
_cell.angle_gamma   90.00
#
_symmetry.space_group_name_H-M   'P 1'
#
loop_
_entity.id
_entity.type
_entity.pdbx_description
1 polymer ?
#
loop_
_entity_poly.entity_id
_entity_poly.type
_entity_poly.pdbx_seq_one_letter_code
_entity_poly.pdbx_strand_id
1 'polypeptide(L)'
;MAAPAPKQEELQPHAVRDQLPSVSYCLTSPPPWPEAVLLGFQHYLVMLGTTVIIPTALVPQMGGGNEEKARVVQTLLFVAGINTLIQSFLGTRLPAVMGGSYTFVAPTISIILAGRYSGIADPHEKFVRIMRGTQGALIVASTLQIIIGFSGLWRIVVRLLSPLSAAPLVALVGFGLYELGFPSVAKCVEIGLPQILLLVALSQVVGCIRNSYCV
;
A
#
# COMPACT_ATOMS: atom_id res chain seq x y z
N MET A 1 46.56 2.20 30.99
CA MET A 1 45.64 3.11 30.28
C MET A 1 45.36 2.49 28.92
N ALA A 2 44.19 1.89 28.74
CA ALA A 2 43.81 1.23 27.49
C ALA A 2 43.43 2.29 26.45
N ALA A 3 43.94 2.14 25.22
CA ALA A 3 43.66 3.01 24.09
C ALA A 3 42.14 3.02 23.77
N PRO A 4 41.56 4.16 23.35
CA PRO A 4 40.15 4.22 22.98
C PRO A 4 39.90 3.41 21.69
N ALA A 5 38.81 2.64 21.70
CA ALA A 5 38.36 1.80 20.60
C ALA A 5 38.19 2.61 19.29
N PRO A 6 38.53 2.04 18.11
CA PRO A 6 38.38 2.74 16.85
C PRO A 6 36.90 2.93 16.49
N LYS A 7 36.56 4.16 16.09
CA LYS A 7 35.27 4.51 15.49
C LYS A 7 35.08 3.72 14.20
N GLN A 8 34.05 2.88 14.14
CA GLN A 8 33.42 2.35 12.92
C GLN A 8 31.92 2.42 13.17
N GLU A 9 31.07 2.98 12.32
CA GLU A 9 31.04 2.90 10.87
C GLU A 9 30.38 4.18 10.34
N GLU A 10 31.16 5.08 9.74
CA GLU A 10 30.58 6.09 8.87
C GLU A 10 29.95 5.30 7.72
N LEU A 11 28.62 5.29 7.64
CA LEU A 11 27.83 4.59 6.64
C LEU A 11 28.19 5.16 5.26
N GLN A 12 29.32 4.70 4.72
CA GLN A 12 29.77 4.98 3.38
C GLN A 12 28.61 4.59 2.44
N PRO A 13 28.17 5.50 1.54
CA PRO A 13 27.16 5.15 0.56
C PRO A 13 27.61 3.87 -0.14
N HIS A 14 26.80 2.81 -0.05
CA HIS A 14 27.12 1.56 -0.72
C HIS A 14 27.42 1.87 -2.19
N ALA A 15 28.54 1.37 -2.70
CA ALA A 15 28.89 1.53 -4.10
C ALA A 15 27.68 1.11 -4.95
N VAL A 16 27.24 2.00 -5.85
CA VAL A 16 26.10 1.74 -6.72
C VAL A 16 26.50 0.56 -7.62
N ARG A 17 26.07 -0.64 -7.24
CA ARG A 17 26.25 -1.83 -8.06
C ARG A 17 25.11 -1.84 -9.06
N ASP A 18 25.45 -1.93 -10.34
CA ASP A 18 24.45 -2.04 -11.40
C ASP A 18 23.55 -3.26 -11.22
N GLN A 19 24.01 -4.31 -10.51
CA GLN A 19 23.23 -5.51 -10.22
C GLN A 19 23.55 -6.06 -8.82
N LEU A 20 22.53 -6.21 -7.98
CA LEU A 20 22.63 -6.87 -6.68
C LEU A 20 22.64 -8.39 -6.89
N PRO A 21 23.53 -9.15 -6.24
CA PRO A 21 23.47 -10.61 -6.27
C PRO A 21 22.10 -11.04 -5.70
N SER A 22 21.33 -11.84 -6.45
CA SER A 22 19.91 -12.25 -6.25
C SER A 22 18.81 -11.42 -6.96
N VAL A 23 19.13 -10.32 -7.65
CA VAL A 23 18.13 -9.55 -8.42
C VAL A 23 18.27 -9.83 -9.92
N SER A 24 17.23 -10.44 -10.52
CA SER A 24 17.22 -10.84 -11.94
C SER A 24 17.09 -9.67 -12.91
N TYR A 25 16.38 -8.60 -12.52
CA TYR A 25 16.16 -7.41 -13.34
C TYR A 25 16.48 -6.14 -12.55
N CYS A 26 17.36 -5.32 -13.11
CA CYS A 26 17.71 -4.02 -12.55
C CYS A 26 16.69 -2.96 -12.97
N LEU A 27 16.61 -1.86 -12.22
CA LEU A 27 15.60 -0.82 -12.45
C LEU A 27 15.59 -0.27 -13.89
N THR A 28 16.76 -0.19 -14.51
CA THR A 28 16.98 0.33 -15.87
C THR A 28 16.97 -0.76 -16.95
N SER A 29 16.85 -2.03 -16.56
CA SER A 29 16.93 -3.18 -17.47
C SER A 29 15.60 -3.95 -17.47
N PRO A 30 14.62 -3.53 -18.30
CA PRO A 30 13.31 -4.16 -18.30
C PRO A 30 13.37 -5.60 -18.86
N PRO A 31 12.53 -6.51 -18.35
CA PRO A 31 12.38 -7.84 -18.91
C PRO A 31 11.81 -7.78 -20.34
N PRO A 32 11.89 -8.89 -21.10
CA PRO A 32 11.21 -9.02 -22.39
C PRO A 32 9.74 -8.62 -22.28
N TRP A 33 9.21 -7.94 -23.31
CA TRP A 33 7.86 -7.37 -23.30
C TRP A 33 6.74 -8.34 -22.87
N PRO A 34 6.73 -9.62 -23.29
CA PRO A 34 5.71 -10.58 -22.82
C PRO A 34 5.79 -10.86 -21.32
N GLU A 35 6.99 -10.98 -20.78
CA GLU A 35 7.23 -11.20 -19.35
C GLU A 35 6.87 -9.95 -18.54
N ALA A 36 7.17 -8.76 -19.07
CA ALA A 36 6.77 -7.48 -18.48
C ALA A 36 5.24 -7.36 -18.34
N VAL A 37 4.48 -7.76 -19.37
CA VAL A 37 3.01 -7.76 -19.32
C VAL A 37 2.48 -8.73 -18.27
N LEU A 38 3.05 -9.94 -18.20
CA LEU A 38 2.63 -10.95 -17.24
C LEU A 38 2.91 -10.53 -15.80
N LEU A 39 4.11 -9.99 -15.54
CA LEU A 39 4.51 -9.46 -14.23
C LEU A 39 3.68 -8.23 -13.83
N GLY A 40 3.34 -7.37 -14.78
CA GLY A 40 2.45 -6.22 -14.58
C GLY A 40 1.03 -6.66 -14.20
N PHE A 41 0.50 -7.67 -14.90
CA PHE A 41 -0.80 -8.25 -14.56
C PHE A 41 -0.80 -8.89 -13.17
N GLN A 42 0.27 -9.57 -12.78
CA GLN A 42 0.43 -10.10 -11.43
C GLN A 42 0.42 -8.97 -10.38
N HIS A 43 1.15 -7.89 -10.60
CA HIS A 43 1.15 -6.73 -9.69
C HIS A 43 -0.24 -6.10 -9.58
N TYR A 44 -0.96 -6.00 -10.68
CA TYR A 44 -2.35 -5.55 -10.69
C TYR A 44 -3.23 -6.45 -9.80
N LEU A 45 -3.19 -7.78 -9.98
CA LEU A 45 -3.98 -8.72 -9.17
C LEU A 45 -3.67 -8.62 -7.67
N VAL A 46 -2.40 -8.44 -7.30
CA VAL A 46 -2.01 -8.27 -5.90
C VAL A 46 -2.56 -6.97 -5.33
N MET A 47 -2.48 -5.87 -6.08
CA MET A 47 -2.98 -4.55 -5.67
C MET A 47 -4.50 -4.44 -5.66
N LEU A 48 -5.20 -5.26 -6.45
CA LEU A 48 -6.67 -5.34 -6.40
C LEU A 48 -7.17 -5.70 -5.00
N GLY A 49 -6.50 -6.63 -4.31
CA GLY A 49 -6.92 -7.10 -2.99
C GLY A 49 -7.03 -5.95 -1.99
N THR A 50 -5.95 -5.18 -1.82
CA THR A 50 -5.92 -4.04 -0.88
C THR A 50 -6.87 -2.92 -1.31
N THR A 51 -6.99 -2.66 -2.62
CA THR A 51 -7.86 -1.61 -3.16
C THR A 51 -9.34 -1.92 -2.97
N VAL A 52 -9.75 -3.19 -3.01
CA VAL A 52 -11.15 -3.60 -2.82
C VAL A 52 -11.52 -3.74 -1.34
N ILE A 53 -10.57 -4.13 -0.48
CA ILE A 53 -10.82 -4.28 0.97
C ILE A 53 -11.25 -2.96 1.60
N ILE A 54 -10.57 -1.84 1.27
CA ILE A 54 -10.83 -0.54 1.90
C ILE A 54 -12.28 -0.06 1.67
N PRO A 55 -12.81 0.03 0.43
CA PRO A 55 -14.21 0.40 0.19
C PRO A 55 -15.19 -0.63 0.73
N THR A 56 -14.84 -1.92 0.68
CA THR A 56 -15.70 -2.99 1.23
C THR A 56 -15.93 -2.82 2.73
N ALA A 57 -14.92 -2.34 3.47
CA ALA A 57 -15.05 -2.06 4.89
C ALA A 57 -15.76 -0.73 5.18
N LEU A 58 -15.48 0.32 4.40
CA LEU A 58 -15.89 1.69 4.72
C LEU A 58 -17.26 2.08 4.15
N VAL A 59 -17.57 1.71 2.90
CA VAL A 59 -18.79 2.17 2.20
C VAL A 59 -20.08 1.76 2.93
N PRO A 60 -20.23 0.52 3.44
CA PRO A 60 -21.43 0.14 4.19
C PRO A 60 -21.63 0.97 5.45
N GLN A 61 -20.55 1.36 6.14
CA GLN A 61 -20.61 2.17 7.36
C GLN A 61 -21.01 3.63 7.06
N MET A 62 -20.74 4.11 5.85
CA MET A 62 -21.16 5.43 5.38
C MET A 62 -22.65 5.47 4.97
N GLY A 63 -23.33 4.32 4.87
CA GLY A 63 -24.70 4.22 4.35
C GLY A 63 -24.79 3.94 2.85
N GLY A 64 -23.67 3.63 2.19
CA GLY A 64 -23.64 3.29 0.77
C GLY A 64 -23.97 1.81 0.52
N GLY A 65 -24.65 1.53 -0.60
CA GLY A 65 -24.98 0.18 -1.05
C GLY A 65 -23.92 -0.42 -1.98
N ASN A 66 -24.34 -1.41 -2.76
CA ASN A 66 -23.47 -2.10 -3.73
C ASN A 66 -23.07 -1.20 -4.91
N GLU A 67 -23.96 -0.30 -5.33
CA GLU A 67 -23.69 0.65 -6.43
C GLU A 67 -22.62 1.66 -6.02
N GLU A 68 -22.78 2.27 -4.85
CA GLU A 68 -21.78 3.20 -4.29
C GLU A 68 -20.44 2.51 -4.06
N LYS A 69 -20.48 1.28 -3.54
CA LYS A 69 -19.27 0.48 -3.33
C LYS A 69 -18.53 0.24 -4.65
N ALA A 70 -19.24 -0.23 -5.68
CA ALA A 70 -18.66 -0.47 -7.00
C ALA A 70 -18.07 0.81 -7.60
N ARG A 71 -18.77 1.94 -7.46
CA ARG A 71 -18.30 3.25 -7.91
C ARG A 71 -17.00 3.65 -7.21
N VAL A 72 -16.92 3.51 -5.88
CA VAL A 72 -15.71 3.84 -5.12
C VAL A 72 -14.54 2.94 -5.53
N VAL A 73 -14.76 1.63 -5.68
CA VAL A 73 -13.72 0.69 -6.16
C VAL A 73 -13.21 1.09 -7.54
N GLN A 74 -14.09 1.35 -8.49
CA GLN A 74 -13.72 1.76 -9.85
C GLN A 74 -12.91 3.06 -9.85
N THR A 75 -13.34 4.06 -9.08
CA THR A 75 -12.62 5.35 -8.99
C THR A 75 -11.24 5.18 -8.35
N LEU A 76 -11.11 4.37 -7.29
CA LEU A 76 -9.82 4.10 -6.67
C LEU A 76 -8.86 3.39 -7.62
N LEU A 77 -9.33 2.38 -8.36
CA LEU A 77 -8.51 1.68 -9.36
C LEU A 77 -8.04 2.60 -10.48
N PHE A 78 -8.94 3.43 -10.98
CA PHE A 78 -8.64 4.38 -12.05
C PHE A 78 -7.60 5.42 -11.59
N VAL A 79 -7.83 6.03 -10.42
CA VAL A 79 -6.92 7.05 -9.86
C VAL A 79 -5.58 6.43 -9.42
N ALA A 80 -5.58 5.21 -8.89
CA ALA A 80 -4.36 4.45 -8.59
C ALA A 80 -3.51 4.21 -9.85
N GLY A 81 -4.15 3.85 -10.97
CA GLY A 81 -3.49 3.72 -12.26
C GLY A 81 -2.84 5.02 -12.72
N ILE A 82 -3.60 6.12 -12.71
CA ILE A 82 -3.08 7.45 -13.07
C ILE A 82 -1.91 7.85 -12.17
N ASN A 83 -2.06 7.72 -10.85
CA ASN A 83 -1.01 8.07 -9.89
C ASN A 83 0.25 7.22 -10.08
N THR A 84 0.10 5.94 -10.40
CA THR A 84 1.24 5.06 -10.69
C THR A 84 1.96 5.49 -11.95
N LEU A 85 1.24 5.82 -13.03
CA LEU A 85 1.84 6.34 -14.26
C LEU A 85 2.57 7.67 -13.99
N ILE A 86 1.97 8.59 -13.23
CA ILE A 86 2.61 9.85 -12.84
C ILE A 86 3.87 9.57 -12.01
N GLN A 87 3.82 8.66 -11.04
CA GLN A 87 4.96 8.26 -10.21
C GLN A 87 6.12 7.69 -11.04
N SER A 88 5.79 6.88 -12.06
CA SER A 88 6.78 6.24 -12.92
C SER A 88 7.36 7.19 -13.97
N PHE A 89 6.58 8.13 -14.53
CA PHE A 89 7.07 9.05 -15.57
C PHE A 89 7.67 10.35 -15.04
N LEU A 90 6.98 11.00 -14.10
CA LEU A 90 7.32 12.34 -13.59
C LEU A 90 7.85 12.31 -12.15
N GLY A 91 7.54 11.27 -11.39
CA GLY A 91 7.99 11.09 -10.01
C GLY A 91 9.44 10.63 -9.92
N THR A 92 9.72 9.72 -8.99
CA THR A 92 11.08 9.24 -8.74
C THR A 92 11.56 8.20 -9.74
N ARG A 93 10.72 7.81 -10.72
CA ARG A 93 10.96 6.73 -11.69
C ARG A 93 11.27 5.38 -11.05
N LEU A 94 10.90 5.21 -9.78
CA LEU A 94 10.97 3.95 -9.07
C LEU A 94 9.73 3.10 -9.38
N PRO A 95 9.83 1.76 -9.31
CA PRO A 95 8.72 0.86 -9.59
C PRO A 95 7.85 0.78 -8.33
N ALA A 96 7.14 1.87 -8.06
CA ALA A 96 6.28 2.02 -6.89
C ALA A 96 4.82 2.14 -7.34
N VAL A 97 4.00 1.15 -6.97
CA VAL A 97 2.58 1.16 -7.30
C VAL A 97 1.84 2.01 -6.27
N MET A 98 1.11 3.02 -6.75
CA MET A 98 0.34 3.93 -5.91
C MET A 98 -1.06 3.37 -5.72
N GLY A 99 -1.58 3.43 -4.48
CA GLY A 99 -2.90 2.92 -4.13
C GLY A 99 -3.46 3.55 -2.86
N GLY A 100 -4.65 3.12 -2.45
CA GLY A 100 -5.24 3.56 -1.19
C GLY A 100 -4.41 3.07 0.01
N SER A 101 -4.09 3.97 0.93
CA SER A 101 -3.37 3.60 2.16
C SER A 101 -4.32 3.16 3.25
N TYR A 102 -4.04 2.00 3.85
CA TYR A 102 -4.76 1.49 5.02
C TYR A 102 -4.69 2.45 6.22
N THR A 103 -3.62 3.25 6.34
CA THR A 103 -3.47 4.23 7.42
C THR A 103 -4.60 5.26 7.46
N PHE A 104 -5.30 5.49 6.34
CA PHE A 104 -6.45 6.40 6.28
C PHE A 104 -7.78 5.75 6.66
N VAL A 105 -7.84 4.44 6.89
CA VAL A 105 -9.08 3.76 7.31
C VAL A 105 -9.54 4.27 8.68
N ALA A 106 -8.65 4.27 9.67
CA ALA A 106 -8.95 4.74 11.03
C ALA A 106 -9.46 6.21 11.08
N PRO A 107 -8.78 7.20 10.47
CA PRO A 107 -9.31 8.57 10.44
C PRO A 107 -10.61 8.67 9.62
N THR A 108 -10.80 7.84 8.58
CA THR A 108 -12.07 7.82 7.86
C THR A 108 -13.21 7.31 8.74
N ILE A 109 -13.00 6.26 9.54
CA ILE A 109 -13.98 5.77 10.52
C ILE A 109 -14.31 6.87 11.53
N SER A 110 -13.32 7.62 12.00
CA SER A 110 -13.56 8.77 12.87
C SER A 110 -14.45 9.85 12.22
N ILE A 111 -14.28 10.10 10.92
CA ILE A 111 -15.15 11.01 10.15
C ILE A 111 -16.56 10.43 10.03
N ILE A 112 -16.71 9.13 9.75
CA ILE A 112 -18.01 8.44 9.64
C ILE A 112 -18.82 8.57 10.93
N LEU A 113 -18.15 8.40 12.08
CA LEU A 113 -18.77 8.43 13.41
C LEU A 113 -18.95 9.86 13.97
N ALA A 114 -18.56 10.89 13.23
CA ALA A 114 -18.69 12.26 13.68
C ALA A 114 -20.17 12.64 13.87
N GLY A 115 -20.49 13.25 15.03
CA GLY A 115 -21.88 13.62 15.40
C GLY A 115 -22.61 14.52 14.38
N ARG A 116 -21.89 15.26 13.53
CA ARG A 116 -22.48 16.03 12.41
C ARG A 116 -23.24 15.18 11.38
N TYR A 117 -23.03 13.87 11.34
CA TYR A 117 -23.68 12.95 10.41
C TYR A 117 -24.72 12.04 11.08
N SER A 118 -24.97 12.18 12.40
CA SER A 118 -25.90 11.30 13.13
C SER A 118 -27.38 11.60 12.85
N GLY A 119 -27.70 12.84 12.49
CA GLY A 119 -29.09 13.30 12.24
C GLY A 119 -29.61 13.11 10.82
N ILE A 120 -28.86 12.43 9.93
CA ILE A 120 -29.25 12.24 8.54
C ILE A 120 -30.01 10.91 8.42
N ALA A 121 -31.30 10.98 8.11
CA ALA A 121 -32.16 9.80 7.99
C ALA A 121 -31.95 9.02 6.68
N ASP A 122 -31.66 9.72 5.57
CA ASP A 122 -31.44 9.10 4.27
C ASP A 122 -30.02 8.51 4.15
N PRO A 123 -29.85 7.19 3.92
CA PRO A 123 -28.54 6.56 3.80
C PRO A 123 -27.72 7.07 2.61
N HIS A 124 -28.36 7.37 1.48
CA HIS A 124 -27.66 7.84 0.28
C HIS A 124 -27.12 9.26 0.49
N GLU A 125 -27.94 10.17 1.03
CA GLU A 125 -27.48 11.50 1.41
C GLU A 125 -26.34 11.44 2.44
N LYS A 126 -26.46 10.57 3.43
CA LYS A 126 -25.41 10.35 4.44
C LYS A 126 -24.10 9.93 3.79
N PHE A 127 -24.14 8.97 2.87
CA PHE A 127 -22.97 8.53 2.11
C PHE A 127 -22.32 9.69 1.35
N VAL A 128 -23.11 10.46 0.59
CA VAL A 128 -22.59 11.58 -0.22
C VAL A 128 -21.94 12.65 0.66
N ARG A 129 -22.57 13.01 1.79
CA ARG A 129 -22.02 14.01 2.72
C ARG A 129 -20.73 13.52 3.38
N ILE A 130 -20.67 12.27 3.82
CA ILE A 130 -19.45 11.70 4.41
C ILE A 130 -18.33 11.58 3.37
N MET A 131 -18.63 11.17 2.14
CA MET A 131 -17.64 11.10 1.05
C MET A 131 -17.03 12.47 0.75
N ARG A 132 -17.87 13.52 0.66
CA ARG A 132 -17.39 14.90 0.49
C ARG A 132 -16.50 15.35 1.65
N GLY A 133 -16.90 15.04 2.88
CA GLY A 133 -16.11 15.35 4.08
C GLY A 133 -14.76 14.63 4.11
N THR A 134 -14.75 13.34 3.75
CA THR A 134 -13.54 12.51 3.68
C THR A 134 -12.60 13.01 2.59
N GLN A 135 -13.10 13.28 1.38
CA GLN A 135 -12.30 13.81 0.27
C GLN A 135 -11.69 15.19 0.61
N GLY A 136 -12.48 16.09 1.21
CA GLY A 136 -11.98 17.39 1.67
C GLY A 136 -10.89 17.25 2.73
N ALA A 137 -11.07 16.37 3.70
CA ALA A 137 -10.06 16.10 4.73
C ALA A 137 -8.76 15.53 4.12
N LEU A 138 -8.88 14.60 3.16
CA LEU A 138 -7.72 14.04 2.46
C LEU A 138 -6.96 15.09 1.64
N ILE A 139 -7.66 15.99 0.94
CA ILE A 139 -7.03 17.09 0.19
C ILE A 139 -6.21 17.99 1.12
N VAL A 140 -6.78 18.37 2.27
CA VAL A 140 -6.06 19.19 3.26
C VAL A 140 -4.87 18.43 3.84
N ALA A 141 -5.05 17.16 4.21
CA ALA A 141 -3.98 16.32 4.72
C ALA A 141 -2.83 16.17 3.69
N SER A 142 -3.15 15.94 2.42
CA SER A 142 -2.15 15.86 1.34
C SER A 142 -1.40 17.17 1.16
N THR A 143 -2.10 18.31 1.22
CA THR A 143 -1.45 19.64 1.11
C THR A 143 -0.46 19.88 2.24
N LEU A 144 -0.85 19.56 3.48
CA LEU A 144 0.03 19.65 4.64
C LEU A 144 1.25 18.72 4.50
N GLN A 145 1.04 17.48 4.05
CA GLN A 145 2.12 16.53 3.82
C GLN A 145 3.10 17.02 2.75
N ILE A 146 2.61 17.64 1.69
CA ILE A 146 3.44 18.24 0.63
C ILE A 146 4.29 19.38 1.21
N ILE A 147 3.71 20.28 2.00
CA ILE A 147 4.43 21.40 2.64
C ILE A 147 5.52 20.87 3.57
N ILE A 148 5.21 19.88 4.41
CA ILE A 148 6.18 19.23 5.32
C ILE A 148 7.27 18.48 4.55
N GLY A 149 6.92 17.87 3.41
CA GLY A 149 7.87 17.21 2.52
C GLY A 149 8.87 18.18 1.90
N PHE A 150 8.39 19.31 1.37
CA PHE A 150 9.23 20.33 0.74
C PHE A 150 10.03 21.17 1.74
N SER A 151 9.56 21.34 2.98
CA SER A 151 10.31 22.06 4.02
C SER A 151 11.57 21.33 4.51
N GLY A 152 11.77 20.06 4.09
CA GLY A 152 12.89 19.24 4.52
C GLY A 152 12.77 18.71 5.96
N LEU A 153 11.72 19.09 6.69
CA LEU A 153 11.46 18.62 8.05
C LEU A 153 11.31 17.09 8.11
N TRP A 154 10.70 16.50 7.08
CA TRP A 154 10.58 15.04 6.95
C TRP A 154 11.94 14.33 7.02
N ARG A 155 13.01 14.92 6.49
CA ARG A 155 14.36 14.35 6.55
C ARG A 155 14.87 14.25 7.99
N ILE A 156 14.55 15.23 8.83
CA ILE A 156 14.94 15.24 10.25
C ILE A 156 14.17 14.16 11.01
N VAL A 157 12.86 14.05 10.76
CA VAL A 157 12.00 13.03 11.38
C VAL A 157 12.46 11.62 11.01
N VAL A 158 12.74 11.35 9.74
CA VAL A 158 13.19 10.02 9.30
C VAL A 158 14.56 9.65 9.90
N ARG A 159 15.44 10.61 10.18
CA ARG A 159 16.70 10.33 10.91
C ARG A 159 16.47 9.87 12.34
N LEU A 160 15.35 10.22 12.97
CA LEU A 160 14.97 9.75 14.30
C LEU A 160 14.40 8.33 14.28
N LEU A 161 13.86 7.90 13.14
CA LEU A 161 13.32 6.56 12.95
C LEU A 161 14.44 5.57 12.67
N SER A 162 14.97 4.95 13.73
CA SER A 162 15.86 3.81 13.60
C SER A 162 15.08 2.58 13.10
N PRO A 163 15.73 1.63 12.41
CA PRO A 163 15.08 0.38 11.99
C PRO A 163 14.43 -0.39 13.17
N LEU A 164 14.95 -0.20 14.38
CA LEU A 164 14.40 -0.77 15.62
C LEU A 164 13.00 -0.24 15.96
N SER A 165 12.68 1.01 15.63
CA SER A 165 11.33 1.58 15.85
C SER A 165 10.43 1.44 14.62
N ALA A 166 11.01 1.44 13.42
CA ALA A 166 10.25 1.30 12.18
C ALA A 166 9.68 -0.12 11.98
N ALA A 167 10.42 -1.17 12.32
CA ALA A 167 9.96 -2.55 12.10
C ALA A 167 8.69 -2.90 12.91
N PRO A 168 8.61 -2.62 14.22
CA PRO A 168 7.37 -2.81 14.98
C PRO A 168 6.20 -1.98 14.46
N LEU A 169 6.46 -0.73 14.04
CA LEU A 169 5.42 0.15 13.48
C LEU A 169 4.80 -0.46 12.21
N VAL A 170 5.64 -0.91 11.27
CA VAL A 170 5.17 -1.53 10.03
C VAL A 170 4.48 -2.86 10.31
N ALA A 171 4.99 -3.65 11.25
CA ALA A 171 4.34 -4.90 11.68
C ALA A 171 2.94 -4.65 12.23
N LEU A 172 2.76 -3.65 13.10
CA LEU A 172 1.46 -3.27 13.65
C LEU A 172 0.47 -2.82 12.57
N VAL A 173 0.94 -2.06 11.58
CA VAL A 173 0.11 -1.68 10.42
C VAL A 173 -0.32 -2.92 9.63
N GLY A 174 0.60 -3.88 9.43
CA GLY A 174 0.31 -5.16 8.78
C GLY A 174 -0.70 -6.02 9.54
N PHE A 175 -0.56 -6.13 10.86
CA PHE A 175 -1.54 -6.84 11.71
C PHE A 175 -2.93 -6.19 11.64
N GLY A 176 -3.01 -4.86 11.54
CA GLY A 176 -4.29 -4.18 11.33
C GLY A 176 -5.00 -4.59 10.04
N LEU A 177 -4.26 -4.76 8.94
CA LEU A 177 -4.80 -5.29 7.68
C LEU A 177 -5.27 -6.75 7.80
N TYR A 178 -4.53 -7.57 8.57
CA TYR A 178 -4.89 -8.97 8.79
C TYR A 178 -6.25 -9.12 9.47
N GLU A 179 -6.53 -8.32 10.51
CA GLU A 179 -7.81 -8.31 11.22
C GLU A 179 -9.01 -7.98 10.31
N LEU A 180 -8.80 -7.24 9.22
CA LEU A 180 -9.84 -6.91 8.24
C LEU A 180 -9.95 -7.94 7.10
N GLY A 181 -8.81 -8.48 6.66
CA GLY A 181 -8.74 -9.47 5.59
C GLY A 181 -9.23 -10.84 6.03
N PHE A 182 -8.82 -11.31 7.21
CA PHE A 182 -9.11 -12.66 7.68
C PHE A 182 -10.61 -12.95 7.85
N PRO A 183 -11.44 -12.05 8.43
CA PRO A 183 -12.90 -12.25 8.49
C PRO A 183 -13.55 -12.31 7.10
N SER A 184 -13.00 -11.61 6.11
CA SER A 184 -13.53 -11.65 4.74
C SER A 184 -13.26 -13.00 4.07
N VAL A 185 -12.08 -13.59 4.32
CA VAL A 185 -11.73 -14.94 3.87
C VAL A 185 -12.54 -16.00 4.61
N ALA A 186 -12.73 -15.84 5.92
CA ALA A 186 -13.45 -16.79 6.77
C ALA A 186 -14.93 -16.95 6.37
N LYS A 187 -15.58 -15.88 5.83
CA LYS A 187 -16.96 -15.95 5.31
C LYS A 187 -17.13 -17.00 4.21
N CYS A 188 -16.10 -17.21 3.38
CA CYS A 188 -16.09 -18.20 2.31
C CYS A 188 -14.78 -19.01 2.37
N VAL A 189 -14.60 -19.77 3.46
CA VAL A 189 -13.37 -20.56 3.68
C VAL A 189 -13.10 -21.56 2.56
N GLU A 190 -14.16 -22.09 1.94
CA GLU A 190 -14.08 -23.07 0.84
C GLU A 190 -13.40 -22.50 -0.41
N ILE A 191 -13.51 -21.18 -0.65
CA ILE A 191 -12.86 -20.49 -1.78
C ILE A 191 -11.53 -19.87 -1.34
N GLY A 192 -11.49 -19.33 -0.12
CA GLY A 192 -10.34 -18.64 0.42
C GLY A 192 -9.14 -19.55 0.70
N LEU A 193 -9.37 -20.73 1.29
CA LEU A 193 -8.31 -21.66 1.66
C LEU A 193 -7.56 -22.23 0.44
N PRO A 194 -8.25 -22.70 -0.63
CA PRO A 194 -7.56 -23.12 -1.85
C PRO A 194 -6.77 -22.01 -2.50
N GLN A 195 -7.27 -20.77 -2.48
CA GLN A 195 -6.58 -19.63 -3.08
C GLN A 195 -5.29 -19.29 -2.34
N ILE A 196 -5.29 -19.34 -1.00
CA ILE A 196 -4.07 -19.16 -0.19
C ILE A 196 -3.10 -20.31 -0.42
N LEU A 197 -3.58 -21.56 -0.40
CA LEU A 197 -2.74 -22.74 -0.62
C LEU A 197 -2.09 -22.73 -2.00
N LEU A 198 -2.86 -22.38 -3.03
CA LEU A 198 -2.39 -22.27 -4.41
C LEU A 198 -1.33 -21.17 -4.54
N LEU A 199 -1.54 -20.00 -3.93
CA LEU A 199 -0.58 -18.90 -3.96
C LEU A 199 0.73 -19.28 -3.28
N VAL A 200 0.67 -19.96 -2.13
CA VAL A 200 1.86 -20.49 -1.44
C VAL A 200 2.54 -21.55 -2.30
N ALA A 201 1.81 -22.52 -2.84
CA ALA A 201 2.36 -23.58 -3.69
C ALA A 201 3.06 -23.00 -4.93
N LEU A 202 2.42 -22.06 -5.64
CA LEU A 202 3.01 -21.38 -6.79
C LEU A 202 4.23 -20.55 -6.40
N SER A 203 4.21 -19.86 -5.26
CA SER A 203 5.37 -19.11 -4.77
C SER A 203 6.56 -20.03 -4.48
N GLN A 204 6.33 -21.21 -3.90
CA GLN A 204 7.38 -22.19 -3.61
C GLN A 204 7.89 -22.86 -4.90
N VAL A 205 7.00 -23.19 -5.84
CA VAL A 205 7.36 -23.77 -7.14
C VAL A 205 8.15 -22.78 -7.98
N VAL A 206 7.74 -21.51 -8.06
CA VAL A 206 8.51 -20.45 -8.76
C VAL A 206 9.82 -20.17 -8.05
N GLY A 207 9.85 -20.18 -6.71
CA GLY A 207 11.08 -20.07 -5.93
C GLY A 207 12.05 -21.22 -6.23
N CYS A 208 11.55 -22.45 -6.32
CA CYS A 208 12.31 -23.64 -6.65
C CYS A 208 12.84 -23.62 -8.09
N ILE A 209 11.98 -23.27 -9.06
CA ILE A 209 12.36 -23.13 -10.48
C ILE A 209 13.42 -22.03 -10.64
N ARG A 210 13.26 -20.87 -10.00
CA ARG A 210 14.24 -19.78 -10.07
C ARG A 210 15.56 -20.13 -9.39
N ASN A 211 15.54 -20.94 -8.33
CA ASN A 211 16.75 -21.46 -7.70
C ASN A 211 17.47 -22.53 -8.56
N SER A 212 16.72 -23.30 -9.37
CA SER A 212 17.29 -24.28 -10.31
C SER A 212 17.86 -23.67 -11.60
N TYR A 213 17.47 -22.46 -12.00
CA TYR A 213 18.09 -21.70 -13.10
C TYR A 213 19.31 -20.87 -12.67
N CYS A 214 19.81 -21.07 -11.44
CA CYS A 214 21.00 -20.42 -10.90
C CYS A 214 22.03 -21.48 -10.42
N VAL A 215 22.35 -22.43 -11.31
CA VAL A 215 23.59 -23.23 -11.27
C VAL A 215 24.36 -22.95 -12.56
#